data_AF-P19879-F1
#
_entry.id   AF-P19879-F1
#
_cell.length_a   1.000
_cell.length_b   1.000
_cell.length_c   1.000
_cell.angle_alpha   90.00
_cell.angle_beta   90.00
_cell.angle_gamma   90.00
#
_symmetry.space_group_name_H-M   'P 1'
#
loop_
_entity.id
_entity.type
_entity.pdbx_description
1 polymer ?
#
loop_
_entity_poly.entity_id
_entity_poly.type
_entity_poly.pdbx_seq_one_letter_code
_entity_poly.pdbx_strand_id
1 'polypeptide(L)'
;MKTLQSTLLLFLFVPLIKPAPPSQQDSRIIYDYGTDNLEETFFSQDYEDKYLDGKSTKEKETMIIVPDEKSFQLQKDETITPLPPKKENDEMPTCLLCVCLSGSVYCEEVDIDAVPPLPKESAYLYARFNKIKKLTAKDFADIPNLRRLDFTGNLIEDIEDGTFSKLSLLEELTLAENQLLKLPVLPPKLTLFNAKYNKIKSRGIKANTFKKLHNLSFLYLDHNALESVPLNLPESLRVIHLQFNNITSITDDTFCKANDTSYIRDRIEEIRLEGNPVILGKHPNSFICLKRLPIGSYI
;
A
#
# COMPACT_ATOMS: atom_id res chain seq x y z
N MET A 1 70.63 34.47 -24.52
CA MET A 1 69.96 35.51 -25.33
C MET A 1 68.90 34.85 -26.20
N LYS A 2 67.64 35.33 -26.09
CA LYS A 2 66.48 35.10 -26.99
C LYS A 2 65.89 33.69 -27.06
N THR A 3 64.59 33.40 -26.99
CA THR A 3 63.34 34.06 -26.51
C THR A 3 62.27 32.97 -26.63
N LEU A 4 61.51 32.70 -25.56
CA LEU A 4 60.33 31.84 -25.58
C LEU A 4 59.13 32.67 -26.10
N GLN A 5 58.39 32.20 -27.10
CA GLN A 5 57.09 32.78 -27.47
C GLN A 5 55.97 31.83 -27.05
N SER A 6 55.11 32.35 -26.17
CA SER A 6 53.88 31.74 -25.67
C SER A 6 52.71 32.12 -26.59
N THR A 7 52.05 31.13 -27.17
CA THR A 7 50.79 31.26 -27.91
C THR A 7 49.61 31.29 -26.94
N LEU A 8 48.86 32.41 -26.95
CA LEU A 8 47.64 32.64 -26.19
C LEU A 8 46.44 32.18 -27.06
N LEU A 9 45.72 31.15 -26.62
CA LEU A 9 44.49 30.66 -27.27
C LEU A 9 43.28 31.42 -26.71
N LEU A 10 42.48 32.02 -27.59
CA LEU A 10 41.19 32.66 -27.25
C LEU A 10 40.17 31.59 -26.82
N PHE A 11 39.59 31.75 -25.63
CA PHE A 11 38.36 31.06 -25.23
C PHE A 11 37.14 31.91 -25.59
N LEU A 12 36.33 31.41 -26.53
CA LEU A 12 34.99 31.91 -26.80
C LEU A 12 34.03 31.30 -25.77
N PHE A 13 33.47 32.14 -24.89
CA PHE A 13 32.34 31.80 -24.04
C PHE A 13 31.05 31.87 -24.87
N VAL A 14 30.43 30.72 -25.13
CA VAL A 14 29.06 30.63 -25.65
C VAL A 14 28.14 30.37 -24.44
N PRO A 15 27.08 31.16 -24.23
CA PRO A 15 26.13 30.90 -23.16
C PRO A 15 25.24 29.71 -23.54
N LEU A 16 25.20 28.71 -22.66
CA LEU A 16 24.35 27.53 -22.77
C LEU A 16 22.89 27.94 -22.48
N ILE A 17 22.07 28.13 -23.51
CA ILE A 17 20.63 28.33 -23.40
C ILE A 17 20.00 26.96 -23.11
N LYS A 18 19.41 26.78 -21.92
CA LYS A 18 18.59 25.62 -21.59
C LYS A 18 17.23 25.72 -22.31
N PRO A 19 16.72 24.64 -22.94
CA PRO A 19 15.38 24.63 -23.49
C PRO A 19 14.34 24.53 -22.35
N ALA A 20 13.21 25.24 -22.53
CA ALA A 20 12.05 25.16 -21.64
C ALA A 20 11.36 23.78 -21.72
N PRO A 21 10.76 23.27 -20.63
CA PRO A 21 10.04 22.01 -20.64
C PRO A 21 8.69 22.16 -21.39
N PRO A 22 8.21 21.11 -22.08
CA PRO A 22 6.95 21.17 -22.82
C PRO A 22 5.73 21.21 -21.87
N SER A 23 4.75 22.02 -22.25
CA SER A 23 3.44 22.16 -21.61
C SER A 23 2.66 20.84 -21.61
N GLN A 24 2.17 20.41 -20.43
CA GLN A 24 1.17 19.34 -20.33
C GLN A 24 -0.15 19.81 -20.92
N GLN A 25 -0.62 19.07 -21.91
CA GLN A 25 -1.91 19.26 -22.55
C GLN A 25 -2.95 18.42 -21.80
N ASP A 26 -3.83 19.12 -21.09
CA ASP A 26 -4.96 18.60 -20.34
C ASP A 26 -6.00 17.98 -21.29
N SER A 27 -6.05 16.64 -21.35
CA SER A 27 -7.12 15.91 -22.02
C SER A 27 -8.09 15.37 -20.97
N ARG A 28 -9.13 16.15 -20.68
CA ARG A 28 -10.28 15.72 -19.89
C ARG A 28 -11.02 14.60 -20.63
N ILE A 29 -10.92 13.37 -20.13
CA ILE A 29 -11.82 12.28 -20.52
C ILE A 29 -12.97 12.28 -19.52
N ILE A 30 -14.15 12.65 -20.01
CA ILE A 30 -15.43 12.58 -19.32
C ILE A 30 -15.86 11.12 -19.32
N TYR A 31 -15.99 10.50 -18.14
CA TYR A 31 -16.66 9.22 -17.98
C TYR A 31 -18.10 9.47 -17.55
N ASP A 32 -19.02 9.23 -18.49
CA ASP A 32 -20.46 9.22 -18.27
C ASP A 32 -20.83 7.87 -17.63
N TYR A 33 -21.21 7.86 -16.36
CA TYR A 33 -21.78 6.70 -15.68
C TYR A 33 -23.30 6.82 -15.66
N GLY A 34 -23.94 6.04 -16.53
CA GLY A 34 -25.38 5.83 -16.54
C GLY A 34 -25.87 5.33 -15.18
N THR A 35 -26.77 6.12 -14.61
CA THR A 35 -27.56 5.85 -13.42
C THR A 35 -28.55 4.71 -13.65
N ASP A 36 -28.58 3.72 -12.75
CA ASP A 36 -29.82 3.09 -12.30
C ASP A 36 -29.59 2.41 -10.92
N ASN A 37 -30.42 2.86 -9.96
CA ASN A 37 -30.75 2.27 -8.66
C ASN A 37 -29.89 2.59 -7.41
N LEU A 38 -30.40 3.61 -6.71
CA LEU A 38 -30.73 3.69 -5.26
C LEU A 38 -29.65 3.42 -4.20
N GLU A 39 -29.49 4.47 -3.36
CA GLU A 39 -29.08 4.43 -1.95
C GLU A 39 -27.62 4.13 -1.66
N GLU A 40 -26.78 5.17 -1.69
CA GLU A 40 -26.17 5.72 -0.47
C GLU A 40 -25.34 6.96 -0.85
N THR A 41 -25.79 8.11 -0.35
CA THR A 41 -25.21 9.42 -0.57
C THR A 41 -24.23 9.72 0.56
N PHE A 42 -23.14 10.41 0.23
CA PHE A 42 -22.19 11.13 1.08
C PHE A 42 -20.79 10.52 1.28
N PHE A 43 -19.80 11.36 0.94
CA PHE A 43 -18.35 11.27 1.21
C PHE A 43 -17.48 10.45 0.25
N SER A 44 -17.17 11.01 -0.93
CA SER A 44 -15.76 11.11 -1.40
C SER A 44 -15.64 12.12 -2.55
N GLN A 45 -15.63 13.39 -2.20
CA GLN A 45 -14.85 14.40 -2.92
C GLN A 45 -14.00 15.02 -1.82
N ASP A 46 -12.68 14.82 -1.86
CA ASP A 46 -11.76 15.94 -1.81
C ASP A 46 -10.26 15.57 -1.66
N TYR A 47 -9.50 15.96 -2.69
CA TYR A 47 -8.17 16.60 -2.67
C TYR A 47 -6.88 15.74 -2.73
N GLU A 48 -6.25 15.81 -3.91
CA GLU A 48 -4.80 15.83 -4.11
C GLU A 48 -4.22 17.19 -3.65
N ASP A 49 -3.15 17.23 -2.84
CA ASP A 49 -2.04 18.20 -3.02
C ASP A 49 -0.84 17.99 -2.05
N LYS A 50 0.33 17.78 -2.67
CA LYS A 50 1.70 18.29 -2.36
C LYS A 50 2.32 18.17 -0.94
N TYR A 51 3.41 17.38 -0.87
CA TYR A 51 4.51 17.52 0.11
C TYR A 51 5.67 18.36 -0.46
N LEU A 52 6.27 19.25 0.35
CA LEU A 52 7.64 19.76 0.21
C LEU A 52 8.16 20.40 1.53
N ASP A 53 9.19 19.75 2.09
CA ASP A 53 10.40 20.24 2.81
C ASP A 53 10.32 21.14 4.07
N GLY A 54 11.19 20.88 5.06
CA GLY A 54 11.42 21.83 6.17
C GLY A 54 11.98 21.32 7.52
N LYS A 55 13.24 20.85 7.55
CA LYS A 55 14.33 21.02 8.57
C LYS A 55 14.05 21.21 10.09
N SER A 56 14.91 20.54 10.88
CA SER A 56 14.99 20.48 12.36
C SER A 56 15.46 21.75 13.09
N THR A 57 15.08 21.86 14.37
CA THR A 57 15.84 22.57 15.42
C THR A 57 15.72 21.87 16.79
N LYS A 58 16.87 21.65 17.45
CA LYS A 58 17.05 21.17 18.83
C LYS A 58 17.31 22.34 19.79
N GLU A 59 16.68 22.35 20.95
CA GLU A 59 17.11 22.99 22.22
C GLU A 59 16.34 22.30 23.37
N LYS A 60 16.74 22.15 24.63
CA LYS A 60 17.99 22.21 25.40
C LYS A 60 17.61 21.57 26.76
N GLU A 61 18.54 20.84 27.39
CA GLU A 61 18.36 20.21 28.70
C GLU A 61 18.31 21.22 29.85
N THR A 62 17.53 20.89 30.89
CA THR A 62 17.69 21.45 32.24
C THR A 62 17.65 20.32 33.25
N MET A 63 18.80 20.00 33.85
CA MET A 63 18.90 19.16 35.05
C MET A 63 18.55 19.98 36.29
N ILE A 64 17.75 19.40 37.20
CA ILE A 64 17.59 19.87 38.58
C ILE A 64 17.91 18.68 39.49
N ILE A 65 18.93 18.85 40.34
CA ILE A 65 19.35 17.93 41.40
C ILE A 65 19.10 18.63 42.74
N VAL A 66 18.27 18.09 43.62
CA VAL A 66 18.32 18.30 45.08
C VAL A 66 17.60 17.14 45.79
N PRO A 67 17.90 16.82 47.06
CA PRO A 67 18.41 15.50 47.45
C PRO A 67 17.50 14.73 48.42
N ASP A 68 17.93 13.50 48.69
CA ASP A 68 17.38 12.45 49.55
C ASP A 68 17.11 12.89 51.02
N GLU A 69 15.89 12.65 51.52
CA GLU A 69 15.58 12.65 52.96
C GLU A 69 15.19 11.25 53.43
N LYS A 70 15.95 10.78 54.43
CA LYS A 70 15.81 9.51 55.12
C LYS A 70 14.58 9.48 56.03
N SER A 71 14.16 8.23 56.28
CA SER A 71 13.46 7.71 57.46
C SER A 71 11.94 7.79 57.45
N PHE A 72 11.29 6.64 57.33
CA PHE A 72 10.60 5.98 58.45
C PHE A 72 10.15 4.59 57.96
N GLN A 73 10.77 3.52 58.48
CA GLN A 73 10.22 2.18 58.34
C GLN A 73 9.19 1.95 59.46
N LEU A 74 7.99 1.52 59.08
CA LEU A 74 7.11 0.74 59.95
C LEU A 74 6.93 -0.65 59.32
N GLN A 75 7.41 -1.67 60.02
CA GLN A 75 7.03 -3.06 59.78
C GLN A 75 5.55 -3.23 60.13
N LYS A 76 4.81 -3.88 59.23
CA LYS A 76 3.60 -4.61 59.60
C LYS A 76 3.52 -5.88 58.75
N ASP A 77 3.82 -6.99 59.41
CA ASP A 77 3.47 -8.34 58.96
C ASP A 77 1.96 -8.43 58.81
N GLU A 78 1.50 -8.83 57.62
CA GLU A 78 0.26 -9.58 57.44
C GLU A 78 0.34 -10.29 56.08
N THR A 79 0.28 -11.61 56.14
CA THR A 79 0.25 -12.55 55.02
C THR A 79 -0.89 -12.23 54.06
N ILE A 80 -0.56 -11.81 52.83
CA ILE A 80 -1.52 -11.63 51.73
C ILE A 80 -1.20 -12.66 50.64
N THR A 81 -2.10 -13.62 50.48
CA THR A 81 -2.16 -14.59 49.38
C THR A 81 -2.16 -13.83 48.04
N PRO A 82 -1.43 -14.27 46.99
CA PRO A 82 -1.42 -13.55 45.72
C PRO A 82 -2.83 -13.59 45.09
N LEU A 83 -3.49 -12.44 44.97
CA LEU A 83 -4.64 -12.30 44.07
C LEU A 83 -4.18 -12.63 42.65
N PRO A 84 -4.99 -13.36 41.84
CA PRO A 84 -4.67 -13.57 40.43
C PRO A 84 -4.57 -12.20 39.74
N PRO A 85 -3.73 -12.06 38.70
CA PRO A 85 -3.53 -10.76 38.07
C PRO A 85 -4.87 -10.30 37.50
N LYS A 86 -5.37 -9.18 38.03
CA LYS A 86 -6.47 -8.44 37.41
C LYS A 86 -6.03 -8.08 35.99
N LYS A 87 -6.61 -8.76 34.99
CA LYS A 87 -6.73 -8.26 33.61
C LYS A 87 -7.72 -7.11 33.63
N GLU A 88 -7.31 -5.99 34.16
CA GLU A 88 -8.17 -4.84 34.38
C GLU A 88 -7.26 -3.62 34.29
N ASN A 89 -6.79 -3.34 33.06
CA ASN A 89 -6.27 -2.06 32.57
C ASN A 89 -5.87 -2.23 31.09
N ASP A 90 -6.26 -1.25 30.27
CA ASP A 90 -5.78 -0.94 28.90
C ASP A 90 -6.62 -1.35 27.68
N GLU A 91 -7.92 -1.65 27.80
CA GLU A 91 -8.82 -1.60 26.64
C GLU A 91 -9.77 -0.42 26.79
N MET A 92 -9.29 0.78 26.43
CA MET A 92 -10.20 1.89 26.10
C MET A 92 -11.14 1.38 25.01
N PRO A 93 -12.48 1.46 25.20
CA PRO A 93 -13.42 1.07 24.16
C PRO A 93 -13.02 1.70 22.83
N THR A 94 -12.87 0.89 21.79
CA THR A 94 -12.44 1.35 20.46
C THR A 94 -13.26 2.56 19.99
N CYS A 95 -14.56 2.60 20.32
CA CYS A 95 -15.46 3.68 19.94
C CYS A 95 -15.34 4.97 20.80
N LEU A 96 -14.43 5.00 21.78
CA LEU A 96 -14.01 6.23 22.47
C LEU A 96 -12.75 6.82 21.82
N LEU A 97 -11.90 5.98 21.24
CA LEU A 97 -10.68 6.40 20.53
C LEU A 97 -10.95 6.69 19.04
N CYS A 98 -11.84 5.90 18.46
CA CYS A 98 -12.23 5.93 17.05
C CYS A 98 -13.73 6.25 16.93
N VAL A 99 -14.19 6.49 15.70
CA VAL A 99 -15.61 6.73 15.41
C VAL A 99 -16.26 5.42 14.94
N CYS A 100 -17.29 4.95 15.65
CA CYS A 100 -18.05 3.76 15.28
C CYS A 100 -19.43 4.12 14.73
N LEU A 101 -19.74 3.71 13.50
CA LEU A 101 -21.01 4.01 12.82
C LEU A 101 -21.50 2.79 12.05
N SER A 102 -22.66 2.24 12.42
CA SER A 102 -23.38 1.20 11.65
C SER A 102 -22.48 0.02 11.20
N GLY A 103 -21.69 -0.55 12.12
CA GLY A 103 -20.76 -1.65 11.81
C GLY A 103 -19.44 -1.22 11.16
N SER A 104 -19.20 0.08 10.98
CA SER A 104 -17.95 0.65 10.52
C SER A 104 -17.16 1.26 11.68
N VAL A 105 -15.85 1.10 11.68
CA VAL A 105 -14.93 1.69 12.66
C VAL A 105 -13.91 2.56 11.92
N TYR A 106 -13.86 3.85 12.23
CA TYR A 106 -12.97 4.84 11.64
C TYR A 106 -11.94 5.31 12.67
N CYS A 107 -10.70 4.87 12.49
CA CYS A 107 -9.52 5.19 13.27
C CYS A 107 -8.49 5.89 12.36
N GLU A 108 -8.75 7.12 11.94
CA GLU A 108 -7.84 7.88 11.07
C GLU A 108 -6.99 8.84 11.91
N GLU A 109 -5.66 8.78 11.78
CA GLU A 109 -4.72 9.67 12.47
C GLU A 109 -4.87 9.71 14.01
N VAL A 110 -5.26 8.58 14.63
CA VAL A 110 -5.46 8.45 16.08
C VAL A 110 -4.21 7.98 16.82
N ASP A 111 -3.07 7.91 16.13
CA ASP A 111 -1.76 7.55 16.67
C ASP A 111 -1.67 6.12 17.27
N ILE A 112 -2.57 5.21 16.88
CA ILE A 112 -2.51 3.80 17.33
C ILE A 112 -1.32 3.05 16.73
N ASP A 113 -0.71 2.16 17.52
CA ASP A 113 0.41 1.30 17.10
C ASP A 113 0.02 -0.19 16.95
N ALA A 114 -1.23 -0.53 17.29
CA ALA A 114 -1.84 -1.84 17.13
C ALA A 114 -3.32 -1.70 16.74
N VAL A 115 -3.89 -2.78 16.19
CA VAL A 115 -5.34 -2.84 15.91
C VAL A 115 -6.10 -2.88 17.24
N PRO A 116 -6.99 -1.92 17.53
CA PRO A 116 -7.73 -1.90 18.78
C PRO A 116 -8.84 -2.97 18.78
N PRO A 117 -9.36 -3.40 19.95
CA PRO A 117 -10.39 -4.43 20.03
C PRO A 117 -11.69 -4.01 19.33
N LEU A 118 -12.03 -4.64 18.20
CA LEU A 118 -13.17 -4.22 17.39
C LEU A 118 -14.51 -4.79 17.91
N PRO A 119 -15.63 -4.07 17.77
CA PRO A 119 -16.97 -4.62 17.97
C PRO A 119 -17.19 -5.90 17.13
N LYS A 120 -17.91 -6.89 17.67
CA LYS A 120 -18.06 -8.22 17.04
C LYS A 120 -18.84 -8.17 15.72
N GLU A 121 -19.69 -7.17 15.59
CA GLU A 121 -20.53 -6.86 14.44
C GLU A 121 -19.83 -5.99 13.38
N SER A 122 -18.57 -5.60 13.59
CA SER A 122 -17.83 -4.78 12.63
C SER A 122 -17.69 -5.47 11.27
N ALA A 123 -18.08 -4.75 10.23
CA ALA A 123 -17.96 -5.13 8.82
C ALA A 123 -16.86 -4.30 8.11
N TYR A 124 -16.57 -3.08 8.58
CA TYR A 124 -15.60 -2.19 7.96
C TYR A 124 -14.65 -1.62 9.01
N LEU A 125 -13.35 -1.66 8.74
CA LEU A 125 -12.32 -0.98 9.53
C LEU A 125 -11.50 -0.07 8.63
N TYR A 126 -11.40 1.19 9.02
CA TYR A 126 -10.54 2.20 8.40
C TYR A 126 -9.52 2.67 9.44
N ALA A 127 -8.31 2.11 9.42
CA ALA A 127 -7.22 2.40 10.35
C ALA A 127 -6.07 3.15 9.66
N ARG A 128 -6.40 4.21 8.91
CA ARG A 128 -5.50 4.95 8.03
C ARG A 128 -4.57 5.88 8.81
N PHE A 129 -3.36 6.08 8.28
CA PHE A 129 -2.38 7.07 8.77
C PHE A 129 -2.06 6.93 10.26
N ASN A 130 -1.85 5.68 10.72
CA ASN A 130 -1.44 5.37 12.08
C ASN A 130 0.00 4.81 12.14
N LYS A 131 0.39 4.26 13.29
CA LYS A 131 1.74 3.77 13.57
C LYS A 131 1.80 2.24 13.65
N ILE A 132 0.83 1.54 13.07
CA ILE A 132 0.75 0.07 13.14
C ILE A 132 1.94 -0.54 12.38
N LYS A 133 2.68 -1.43 13.04
CA LYS A 133 3.90 -2.05 12.47
C LYS A 133 3.73 -3.50 12.03
N LYS A 134 2.76 -4.19 12.63
CA LYS A 134 2.56 -5.62 12.43
C LYS A 134 1.09 -5.98 12.55
N LEU A 135 0.65 -6.91 11.70
CA LEU A 135 -0.66 -7.55 11.80
C LEU A 135 -0.50 -9.02 12.14
N THR A 136 -1.38 -9.52 13.00
CA THR A 136 -1.40 -10.89 13.51
C THR A 136 -2.79 -11.52 13.41
N ALA A 137 -2.87 -12.85 13.46
CA ALA A 137 -4.15 -13.54 13.45
C ALA A 137 -5.03 -13.23 14.68
N LYS A 138 -4.46 -12.70 15.77
CA LYS A 138 -5.19 -12.32 16.98
C LYS A 138 -6.03 -11.06 16.75
N ASP A 139 -5.54 -10.13 15.96
CA ASP A 139 -6.17 -8.84 15.68
C ASP A 139 -7.57 -9.01 15.06
N PHE A 140 -7.79 -10.12 14.35
CA PHE A 140 -9.03 -10.41 13.62
C PHE A 140 -9.72 -11.71 14.08
N ALA A 141 -9.30 -12.28 15.22
CA ALA A 141 -9.68 -13.63 15.62
C ALA A 141 -11.19 -13.82 15.82
N ASP A 142 -11.88 -12.78 16.28
CA ASP A 142 -13.28 -12.83 16.75
C ASP A 142 -14.24 -11.96 15.91
N ILE A 143 -13.80 -11.53 14.73
CA ILE A 143 -14.55 -10.64 13.82
C ILE A 143 -14.59 -11.20 12.38
N PRO A 144 -15.17 -12.41 12.18
CA PRO A 144 -15.21 -13.06 10.87
C PRO A 144 -16.08 -12.35 9.82
N ASN A 145 -16.85 -11.34 10.25
CA ASN A 145 -17.80 -10.60 9.41
C ASN A 145 -17.18 -9.44 8.63
N LEU A 146 -15.90 -9.15 8.83
CA LEU A 146 -15.20 -8.08 8.12
C LEU A 146 -15.25 -8.28 6.60
N ARG A 147 -15.60 -7.19 5.91
CA ARG A 147 -15.70 -7.07 4.45
C ARG A 147 -14.63 -6.15 3.87
N ARG A 148 -14.30 -5.07 4.58
CA ARG A 148 -13.25 -4.11 4.18
C ARG A 148 -12.27 -3.86 5.31
N LEU A 149 -10.98 -3.87 4.96
CA LEU A 149 -9.89 -3.46 5.83
C LEU A 149 -9.04 -2.41 5.09
N ASP A 150 -8.88 -1.24 5.70
CA ASP A 150 -7.99 -0.18 5.21
C ASP A 150 -6.92 0.19 6.23
N PHE A 151 -5.66 -0.10 5.88
CA PHE A 151 -4.47 0.22 6.65
C PHE A 151 -3.52 1.16 5.89
N THR A 152 -4.06 1.97 5.00
CA THR A 152 -3.25 2.90 4.19
C THR A 152 -2.42 3.82 5.07
N GLY A 153 -1.15 4.05 4.72
CA GLY A 153 -0.30 5.02 5.42
C GLY A 153 0.14 4.59 6.82
N ASN A 154 0.36 3.29 7.03
CA ASN A 154 0.90 2.76 8.29
C ASN A 154 2.39 2.41 8.15
N LEU A 155 2.95 1.78 9.20
CA LEU A 155 4.35 1.35 9.26
C LEU A 155 4.48 -0.18 9.13
N ILE A 156 3.51 -0.84 8.47
CA ILE A 156 3.42 -2.32 8.47
C ILE A 156 4.58 -2.89 7.66
N GLU A 157 5.46 -3.64 8.34
CA GLU A 157 6.59 -4.34 7.73
C GLU A 157 6.41 -5.87 7.71
N ASP A 158 5.60 -6.41 8.63
CA ASP A 158 5.33 -7.83 8.76
C ASP A 158 3.83 -8.13 8.94
N ILE A 159 3.37 -9.17 8.27
CA ILE A 159 2.02 -9.73 8.42
C ILE A 159 2.19 -11.22 8.63
N GLU A 160 1.73 -11.71 9.78
CA GLU A 160 1.86 -13.12 10.16
C GLU A 160 1.11 -14.02 9.17
N ASP A 161 1.67 -15.18 8.87
CA ASP A 161 0.99 -16.19 8.05
C ASP A 161 -0.33 -16.59 8.71
N GLY A 162 -1.44 -16.49 7.96
CA GLY A 162 -2.77 -16.79 8.48
C GLY A 162 -3.48 -15.61 9.16
N THR A 163 -2.89 -14.41 9.18
CA THR A 163 -3.54 -13.19 9.73
C THR A 163 -4.99 -13.02 9.25
N PHE A 164 -5.24 -13.24 7.96
CA PHE A 164 -6.57 -13.07 7.34
C PHE A 164 -7.34 -14.39 7.16
N SER A 165 -6.90 -15.50 7.74
CA SER A 165 -7.44 -16.83 7.41
C SER A 165 -8.90 -17.02 7.81
N LYS A 166 -9.37 -16.30 8.84
CA LYS A 166 -10.77 -16.34 9.30
C LYS A 166 -11.69 -15.37 8.56
N LEU A 167 -11.13 -14.42 7.79
CA LEU A 167 -11.88 -13.36 7.12
C LEU A 167 -12.45 -13.83 5.78
N SER A 168 -13.34 -14.83 5.86
CA SER A 168 -13.93 -15.49 4.69
C SER A 168 -14.88 -14.60 3.88
N LEU A 169 -15.28 -13.45 4.43
CA LEU A 169 -16.13 -12.44 3.81
C LEU A 169 -15.36 -11.20 3.33
N LEU A 170 -14.02 -11.18 3.48
CA LEU A 170 -13.23 -10.02 3.09
C LEU A 170 -13.26 -9.83 1.56
N GLU A 171 -13.77 -8.69 1.15
CA GLU A 171 -13.95 -8.26 -0.24
C GLU A 171 -12.85 -7.26 -0.62
N GLU A 172 -12.44 -6.39 0.32
CA GLU A 172 -11.47 -5.34 0.04
C GLU A 172 -10.37 -5.26 1.10
N LEU A 173 -9.13 -5.24 0.64
CA LEU A 173 -7.95 -5.09 1.50
C LEU A 173 -7.01 -4.06 0.88
N THR A 174 -6.79 -2.96 1.59
CA THR A 174 -5.77 -1.97 1.24
C THR A 174 -4.68 -1.88 2.32
N LEU A 175 -3.46 -2.08 1.85
CA LEU A 175 -2.18 -2.01 2.56
C LEU A 175 -1.27 -0.98 1.88
N ALA A 176 -1.86 -0.01 1.17
CA ALA A 176 -1.12 1.03 0.46
C ALA A 176 -0.21 1.82 1.42
N GLU A 177 0.92 2.30 0.93
CA GLU A 177 1.81 3.21 1.68
C GLU A 177 2.27 2.60 3.02
N ASN A 178 2.86 1.40 2.93
CA ASN A 178 3.41 0.66 4.07
C ASN A 178 4.87 0.24 3.77
N GLN A 179 5.44 -0.66 4.57
CA GLN A 179 6.83 -1.09 4.48
C GLN A 179 6.98 -2.57 4.09
N LEU A 180 5.97 -3.14 3.43
CA LEU A 180 5.91 -4.58 3.13
C LEU A 180 7.01 -5.01 2.16
N LEU A 181 7.68 -6.11 2.50
CA LEU A 181 8.68 -6.76 1.64
C LEU A 181 8.10 -7.99 0.89
N LYS A 182 7.00 -8.56 1.39
CA LYS A 182 6.32 -9.74 0.86
C LYS A 182 4.81 -9.58 1.00
N LEU A 183 4.05 -10.26 0.13
CA LEU A 183 2.60 -10.31 0.25
C LEU A 183 2.16 -11.39 1.26
N PRO A 184 1.11 -11.12 2.05
CA PRO A 184 0.48 -12.12 2.90
C PRO A 184 -0.31 -13.14 2.08
N VAL A 185 -0.79 -14.20 2.72
CA VAL A 185 -1.80 -15.08 2.12
C VAL A 185 -3.13 -14.33 2.07
N LEU A 186 -3.64 -14.13 0.86
CA LEU A 186 -4.84 -13.35 0.60
C LEU A 186 -6.12 -14.20 0.73
N PRO A 187 -7.20 -13.67 1.33
CA PRO A 187 -8.47 -14.37 1.41
C PRO A 187 -9.14 -14.51 0.03
N PRO A 188 -9.84 -15.63 -0.24
CA PRO A 188 -10.26 -16.00 -1.60
C PRO A 188 -11.38 -15.14 -2.19
N LYS A 189 -12.12 -14.37 -1.38
CA LYS A 189 -13.27 -13.56 -1.82
C LYS A 189 -12.91 -12.14 -2.25
N LEU A 190 -11.64 -11.73 -2.16
CA LEU A 190 -11.23 -10.37 -2.51
C LEU A 190 -11.67 -10.00 -3.93
N THR A 191 -12.24 -8.81 -4.04
CA THR A 191 -12.59 -8.09 -5.28
C THR A 191 -11.58 -6.96 -5.54
N LEU A 192 -11.03 -6.36 -4.49
CA LEU A 192 -10.00 -5.33 -4.55
C LEU A 192 -8.83 -5.67 -3.63
N PHE A 193 -7.62 -5.62 -4.19
CA PHE A 193 -6.38 -5.68 -3.42
C PHE A 193 -5.45 -4.53 -3.79
N ASN A 194 -5.10 -3.72 -2.80
CA ASN A 194 -4.23 -2.58 -2.98
C ASN A 194 -3.01 -2.68 -2.06
N ALA A 195 -1.81 -2.78 -2.63
CA ALA A 195 -0.54 -2.74 -1.91
C ALA A 195 0.46 -1.82 -2.61
N LYS A 196 -0.03 -0.72 -3.22
CA LYS A 196 0.82 0.30 -3.83
C LYS A 196 1.76 0.95 -2.81
N TYR A 197 2.84 1.57 -3.27
CA TYR A 197 3.80 2.29 -2.40
C TYR A 197 4.31 1.42 -1.25
N ASN A 198 4.85 0.26 -1.59
CA ASN A 198 5.51 -0.64 -0.65
C ASN A 198 6.92 -0.99 -1.16
N LYS A 199 7.58 -1.97 -0.57
CA LYS A 199 8.94 -2.41 -0.93
C LYS A 199 8.94 -3.83 -1.48
N ILE A 200 7.83 -4.27 -2.06
CA ILE A 200 7.61 -5.66 -2.48
C ILE A 200 8.47 -5.95 -3.71
N LYS A 201 9.23 -7.04 -3.64
CA LYS A 201 9.98 -7.61 -4.78
C LYS A 201 9.24 -8.83 -5.33
N SER A 202 9.56 -9.26 -6.55
CA SER A 202 8.96 -10.47 -7.15
C SER A 202 9.09 -11.71 -6.25
N ARG A 203 10.25 -11.88 -5.58
CA ARG A 203 10.49 -12.97 -4.60
C ARG A 203 9.57 -12.94 -3.37
N GLY A 204 8.97 -11.79 -3.08
CA GLY A 204 7.98 -11.59 -2.01
C GLY A 204 6.58 -12.03 -2.40
N ILE A 205 6.36 -12.46 -3.65
CA ILE A 205 5.07 -12.93 -4.16
C ILE A 205 5.21 -14.42 -4.49
N LYS A 206 4.47 -15.28 -3.77
CA LYS A 206 4.44 -16.72 -4.07
C LYS A 206 3.72 -16.94 -5.41
N ALA A 207 4.16 -17.92 -6.20
CA ALA A 207 3.65 -18.16 -7.56
C ALA A 207 2.12 -18.37 -7.64
N ASN A 208 1.49 -18.84 -6.57
CA ASN A 208 0.04 -19.11 -6.50
C ASN A 208 -0.73 -18.07 -5.68
N THR A 209 -0.14 -16.92 -5.32
CA THR A 209 -0.79 -15.90 -4.47
C THR A 209 -2.14 -15.46 -5.02
N PHE A 210 -2.26 -15.23 -6.32
CA PHE A 210 -3.49 -14.72 -6.94
C PHE A 210 -4.37 -15.80 -7.58
N LYS A 211 -3.87 -17.03 -7.71
CA LYS A 211 -4.51 -18.11 -8.49
C LYS A 211 -5.95 -18.45 -8.06
N LYS A 212 -6.24 -18.32 -6.77
CA LYS A 212 -7.56 -18.66 -6.16
C LYS A 212 -8.49 -17.45 -5.99
N LEU A 213 -8.08 -16.26 -6.40
CA LEU A 213 -8.85 -15.03 -6.21
C LEU A 213 -9.81 -14.81 -7.38
N HIS A 214 -10.82 -15.68 -7.48
CA HIS A 214 -11.73 -15.77 -8.63
C HIS A 214 -12.65 -14.55 -8.80
N ASN A 215 -12.73 -13.67 -7.80
CA ASN A 215 -13.53 -12.45 -7.83
C ASN A 215 -12.67 -11.18 -7.96
N LEU A 216 -11.34 -11.31 -7.94
CA LEU A 216 -10.44 -10.16 -7.91
C LEU A 216 -10.56 -9.38 -9.21
N SER A 217 -11.01 -8.13 -9.11
CA SER A 217 -11.24 -7.22 -10.23
C SER A 217 -10.17 -6.13 -10.29
N PHE A 218 -9.69 -5.65 -9.14
CA PHE A 218 -8.73 -4.55 -9.03
C PHE A 218 -7.47 -5.00 -8.28
N LEU A 219 -6.32 -4.88 -8.95
CA LEU A 219 -5.01 -5.19 -8.37
C LEU A 219 -4.07 -4.00 -8.52
N TYR A 220 -3.71 -3.38 -7.39
CA TYR A 220 -2.78 -2.25 -7.35
C TYR A 220 -1.48 -2.68 -6.67
N LEU A 221 -0.40 -2.73 -7.46
CA LEU A 221 0.96 -3.07 -7.04
C LEU A 221 1.98 -2.07 -7.59
N ASP A 222 1.53 -0.89 -7.99
CA ASP A 222 2.39 0.19 -8.45
C ASP A 222 3.30 0.73 -7.34
N HIS A 223 4.39 1.38 -7.72
CA HIS A 223 5.38 1.93 -6.79
C HIS A 223 5.91 0.87 -5.80
N ASN A 224 6.39 -0.24 -6.36
CA ASN A 224 7.06 -1.32 -5.63
C ASN A 224 8.42 -1.62 -6.31
N ALA A 225 9.03 -2.75 -6.01
CA ALA A 225 10.30 -3.19 -6.58
C ALA A 225 10.14 -4.53 -7.33
N LEU A 226 9.01 -4.76 -8.00
CA LEU A 226 8.75 -5.97 -8.77
C LEU A 226 9.68 -6.04 -9.98
N GLU A 227 10.30 -7.20 -10.20
CA GLU A 227 11.22 -7.45 -11.32
C GLU A 227 10.50 -8.15 -12.50
N SER A 228 9.28 -8.64 -12.25
CA SER A 228 8.44 -9.37 -13.19
C SER A 228 6.96 -9.15 -12.85
N VAL A 229 6.08 -9.29 -13.85
CA VAL A 229 4.64 -9.38 -13.60
C VAL A 229 4.34 -10.62 -12.74
N PRO A 230 3.44 -10.55 -11.74
CA PRO A 230 3.08 -11.72 -10.95
C PRO A 230 2.51 -12.87 -11.78
N LEU A 231 2.83 -14.10 -11.41
CA LEU A 231 2.36 -15.30 -12.11
C LEU A 231 0.90 -15.64 -11.75
N ASN A 232 0.23 -16.37 -12.64
CA ASN A 232 -1.12 -16.92 -12.42
C ASN A 232 -2.18 -15.87 -12.04
N LEU A 233 -2.18 -14.73 -12.74
CA LEU A 233 -3.19 -13.68 -12.59
C LEU A 233 -4.59 -14.20 -12.98
N PRO A 234 -5.63 -14.04 -12.13
CA PRO A 234 -6.96 -14.62 -12.38
C PRO A 234 -7.70 -13.96 -13.56
N GLU A 235 -8.59 -14.74 -14.19
CA GLU A 235 -9.44 -14.32 -15.33
C GLU A 235 -10.44 -13.21 -14.99
N SER A 236 -10.67 -12.98 -13.69
CA SER A 236 -11.61 -11.98 -13.18
C SER A 236 -11.09 -10.55 -13.24
N LEU A 237 -9.77 -10.37 -13.38
CA LEU A 237 -9.14 -9.05 -13.33
C LEU A 237 -9.67 -8.12 -14.43
N ARG A 238 -9.94 -6.89 -14.03
CA ARG A 238 -10.33 -5.77 -14.90
C ARG A 238 -9.23 -4.73 -14.98
N VAL A 239 -8.62 -4.39 -13.84
CA VAL A 239 -7.59 -3.35 -13.73
C VAL A 239 -6.35 -3.91 -13.03
N ILE A 240 -5.19 -3.71 -13.67
CA ILE A 240 -3.89 -4.13 -13.15
C ILE A 240 -2.93 -2.94 -13.20
N HIS A 241 -2.53 -2.44 -12.04
CA HIS A 241 -1.56 -1.35 -11.91
C HIS A 241 -0.21 -1.91 -11.43
N LEU A 242 0.78 -1.81 -12.31
CA LEU A 242 2.16 -2.26 -12.09
C LEU A 242 3.17 -1.17 -12.45
N GLN A 243 2.72 0.07 -12.66
CA GLN A 243 3.58 1.19 -13.00
C GLN A 243 4.61 1.48 -11.91
N PHE A 244 5.75 2.05 -12.31
CA PHE A 244 6.85 2.39 -11.40
C PHE A 244 7.34 1.19 -10.57
N ASN A 245 7.67 0.11 -11.27
CA ASN A 245 8.36 -1.07 -10.75
C ASN A 245 9.69 -1.26 -11.52
N ASN A 246 10.34 -2.41 -11.36
CA ASN A 246 11.58 -2.78 -12.05
C ASN A 246 11.37 -3.94 -13.04
N ILE A 247 10.19 -4.04 -13.67
CA ILE A 247 9.84 -5.14 -14.58
C ILE A 247 10.68 -5.02 -15.86
N THR A 248 11.51 -6.02 -16.13
CA THR A 248 12.46 -6.00 -17.27
C THR A 248 12.01 -6.85 -18.47
N SER A 249 11.12 -7.82 -18.27
CA SER A 249 10.67 -8.72 -19.33
C SER A 249 9.23 -9.17 -19.13
N ILE A 250 8.55 -9.47 -20.24
CA ILE A 250 7.22 -10.08 -20.31
C ILE A 250 7.31 -11.32 -21.21
N THR A 251 6.46 -12.30 -20.98
CA THR A 251 6.36 -13.55 -21.77
C THR A 251 4.99 -13.66 -22.41
N ASP A 252 4.87 -14.51 -23.44
CA ASP A 252 3.60 -14.72 -24.15
C ASP A 252 2.46 -15.23 -23.24
N ASP A 253 2.82 -15.92 -22.15
CA ASP A 253 1.88 -16.40 -21.12
C ASP A 253 1.65 -15.40 -19.97
N THR A 254 2.21 -14.20 -20.02
CA THR A 254 2.08 -13.23 -18.90
C THR A 254 0.64 -12.74 -18.74
N PHE A 255 -0.01 -12.36 -19.84
CA PHE A 255 -1.41 -11.94 -19.84
C PHE A 255 -2.32 -12.86 -20.66
N CYS A 256 -1.74 -13.59 -21.61
CA CYS A 256 -2.43 -14.49 -22.53
C CYS A 256 -2.12 -15.97 -22.24
N LYS A 257 -2.68 -16.87 -23.05
CA LYS A 257 -2.34 -18.29 -23.06
C LYS A 257 -1.66 -18.58 -24.39
N ALA A 258 -0.34 -18.68 -24.41
CA ALA A 258 0.46 -18.79 -25.63
C ALA A 258 0.05 -19.99 -26.50
N ASN A 259 -0.46 -21.07 -25.86
CA ASN A 259 -0.91 -22.29 -26.54
C ASN A 259 -2.36 -22.23 -27.04
N ASP A 260 -3.07 -21.11 -26.86
CA ASP A 260 -4.47 -20.95 -27.28
C ASP A 260 -4.67 -19.62 -28.00
N THR A 261 -4.60 -19.64 -29.33
CA THR A 261 -4.81 -18.46 -30.17
C THR A 261 -6.26 -17.95 -30.18
N SER A 262 -7.21 -18.76 -29.69
CA SER A 262 -8.61 -18.36 -29.56
C SER A 262 -8.91 -17.71 -28.21
N TYR A 263 -7.95 -17.75 -27.28
CA TYR A 263 -8.10 -17.17 -25.96
C TYR A 263 -8.17 -15.65 -26.03
N ILE A 264 -9.29 -15.10 -25.56
CA ILE A 264 -9.51 -13.67 -25.38
C ILE A 264 -9.76 -13.39 -23.91
N ARG A 265 -9.06 -12.39 -23.36
CA ARG A 265 -9.21 -11.97 -21.97
C ARG A 265 -10.16 -10.78 -21.89
N ASP A 266 -11.46 -11.08 -22.01
CA ASP A 266 -12.53 -10.10 -22.23
C ASP A 266 -12.74 -9.09 -21.11
N ARG A 267 -12.38 -9.44 -19.87
CA ARG A 267 -12.63 -8.62 -18.68
C ARG A 267 -11.61 -7.52 -18.45
N ILE A 268 -10.40 -7.65 -19.02
CA ILE A 268 -9.34 -6.66 -18.81
C ILE A 268 -9.71 -5.36 -19.52
N GLU A 269 -9.72 -4.29 -18.75
CA GLU A 269 -10.03 -2.93 -19.19
C GLU A 269 -8.78 -2.05 -19.22
N GLU A 270 -7.87 -2.25 -18.26
CA GLU A 270 -6.65 -1.45 -18.11
C GLU A 270 -5.49 -2.25 -17.52
N ILE A 271 -4.31 -2.09 -18.13
CA ILE A 271 -3.02 -2.56 -17.60
C ILE A 271 -2.04 -1.39 -17.68
N ARG A 272 -1.47 -1.00 -16.54
CA ARG A 272 -0.46 0.06 -16.44
C ARG A 272 0.91 -0.52 -16.14
N LEU A 273 1.88 -0.25 -17.00
CA LEU A 273 3.26 -0.73 -16.97
C LEU A 273 4.27 0.40 -17.19
N GLU A 274 3.83 1.65 -17.28
CA GLU A 274 4.73 2.80 -17.42
C GLU A 274 5.72 2.89 -16.24
N GLY A 275 6.88 3.49 -16.48
CA GLY A 275 7.93 3.58 -15.46
C GLY A 275 8.64 2.25 -15.14
N ASN A 276 8.43 1.20 -15.93
CA ASN A 276 9.22 -0.03 -15.90
C ASN A 276 10.27 -0.05 -17.02
N PRO A 277 11.42 -0.75 -16.84
CA PRO A 277 12.46 -0.88 -17.86
C PRO A 277 12.11 -1.82 -19.03
N VAL A 278 10.94 -2.46 -19.03
CA VAL A 278 10.47 -3.30 -20.14
C VAL A 278 10.00 -2.45 -21.33
N ILE A 279 10.41 -2.83 -22.54
CA ILE A 279 9.93 -2.26 -23.80
C ILE A 279 8.85 -3.18 -24.36
N LEU A 280 7.59 -2.76 -24.28
CA LEU A 280 6.43 -3.57 -24.65
C LEU A 280 6.41 -3.96 -26.13
N GLY A 281 6.95 -3.11 -27.01
CA GLY A 281 7.07 -3.39 -28.44
C GLY A 281 7.93 -4.61 -28.80
N LYS A 282 8.77 -5.08 -27.87
CA LYS A 282 9.56 -6.32 -28.04
C LYS A 282 8.75 -7.60 -27.76
N HIS A 283 7.53 -7.49 -27.26
CA HIS A 283 6.70 -8.61 -26.80
C HIS A 283 5.26 -8.57 -27.37
N PRO A 284 5.06 -8.45 -28.70
CA PRO A 284 3.73 -8.24 -29.28
C PRO A 284 2.73 -9.38 -28.98
N ASN A 285 3.20 -10.63 -28.93
CA ASN A 285 2.35 -11.80 -28.70
C ASN A 285 1.76 -11.85 -27.28
N SER A 286 2.41 -11.20 -26.32
CA SER A 286 1.98 -11.20 -24.91
C SER A 286 0.67 -10.43 -24.68
N PHE A 287 0.16 -9.71 -25.68
CA PHE A 287 -1.01 -8.84 -25.59
C PHE A 287 -2.12 -9.19 -26.59
N ILE A 288 -1.94 -10.22 -27.43
CA ILE A 288 -2.86 -10.52 -28.55
C ILE A 288 -4.29 -10.87 -28.08
N CYS A 289 -4.42 -11.41 -26.88
CA CYS A 289 -5.70 -11.76 -26.26
C CYS A 289 -6.44 -10.56 -25.66
N LEU A 290 -5.83 -9.37 -25.62
CA LEU A 290 -6.37 -8.19 -24.95
C LEU A 290 -7.12 -7.28 -25.94
N LYS A 291 -8.26 -6.74 -25.52
CA LYS A 291 -9.02 -5.75 -26.32
C LYS A 291 -8.33 -4.38 -26.40
N ARG A 292 -7.46 -4.08 -25.43
CA ARG A 292 -6.71 -2.83 -25.32
C ARG A 292 -5.28 -3.13 -24.95
N LEU A 293 -4.35 -2.42 -25.58
CA LEU A 293 -2.93 -2.52 -25.30
C LEU A 293 -2.60 -1.92 -23.92
N PRO A 294 -1.64 -2.48 -23.16
CA PRO A 294 -1.18 -1.88 -21.91
C PRO A 294 -0.59 -0.47 -22.11
N ILE A 295 -0.69 0.36 -21.08
CA ILE A 295 -0.03 1.67 -21.00
C ILE A 295 1.43 1.45 -20.60
N GLY A 296 2.39 1.96 -21.38
CA GLY A 296 3.82 1.81 -21.12
C GLY A 296 4.71 2.21 -22.31
N SER A 297 6.02 1.95 -22.23
CA SER A 297 6.95 2.27 -23.32
C SER A 297 6.92 1.20 -24.40
N TYR A 298 6.67 1.60 -25.65
CA TYR A 298 6.72 0.70 -26.82
C TYR A 298 7.99 0.87 -27.66
N ILE A 299 8.75 1.94 -27.41
CA ILE A 299 10.01 2.29 -28.08
C ILE A 299 11.14 2.47 -27.07
#